data_AF-A0A6J8ES00-F1
#
_entry.id   AF-A0A6J8ES00-F1
#
_cell.length_a   1.000
_cell.length_b   1.000
_cell.length_c   1.000
_cell.angle_alpha   90.00
_cell.angle_beta   90.00
_cell.angle_gamma   90.00
#
_symmetry.space_group_name_H-M   'P 1'
#
loop_
_entity.id
_entity.type
_entity.pdbx_description
1 polymer ?
#
loop_
_entity_poly.entity_id
_entity_poly.type
_entity_poly.pdbx_seq_one_letter_code
_entity_poly.pdbx_strand_id
1 'polypeptide(L)'
;MVPVRSVPPYYPSTQQQYKMAKVGTTHHPSTQYKMAKVSPNHYPSTQQYKMAKVCPGPDGKLYMNIVCPVDVTAMPEKTLPDLQSTQHALQIMQNVSRFPVQPFFLAVGYHKPHIPLKYPKEYLNLYPLDKIHLAPDPSLPPKLPLVAWNPWANLRERDDVKMLNVSFPYGPLPKHYQLLVRQSYYAATSYMDDQVGQLLKD
;
A
#
# COMPACT_ATOMS: atom_id res chain seq x y z
N MET A 1 -20.30 -12.83 28.33
CA MET A 1 -19.56 -12.13 27.25
C MET A 1 -19.53 -13.04 26.04
N VAL A 2 -20.05 -12.60 24.90
CA VAL A 2 -19.95 -13.35 23.63
C VAL A 2 -18.58 -13.06 23.03
N PRO A 3 -17.75 -14.06 22.70
CA PRO A 3 -16.48 -13.82 22.04
C PRO A 3 -16.72 -13.25 20.63
N VAL A 4 -16.15 -12.08 20.36
CA VAL A 4 -16.13 -11.49 19.02
C VAL A 4 -15.22 -12.35 18.14
N ARG A 5 -15.79 -13.00 17.13
CA ARG A 5 -15.06 -13.82 16.14
C ARG A 5 -14.88 -12.98 14.88
N SER A 6 -13.63 -12.81 14.42
CA SER A 6 -13.34 -12.26 13.09
C SER A 6 -13.77 -13.23 11.99
N VAL A 7 -13.79 -12.79 10.72
CA VAL A 7 -14.23 -13.62 9.58
C VAL A 7 -13.54 -14.99 9.53
N PRO A 8 -12.24 -15.13 9.82
CA PRO A 8 -11.62 -16.46 9.75
C PRO A 8 -12.11 -17.47 10.83
N PRO A 9 -12.41 -17.09 12.09
CA PRO A 9 -13.04 -18.00 13.06
C PRO A 9 -14.55 -18.20 12.88
N TYR A 10 -15.21 -17.63 11.86
CA TYR A 10 -16.62 -17.90 11.54
C TYR A 10 -16.84 -19.26 10.83
N TYR A 11 -15.79 -20.08 10.75
CA TYR A 11 -15.79 -21.45 10.23
C TYR A 11 -15.54 -22.49 11.35
N PRO A 12 -16.37 -22.63 12.40
CA PRO A 12 -16.01 -23.40 13.58
C PRO A 12 -16.14 -24.91 13.37
N SER A 13 -16.99 -25.38 12.45
CA SER A 13 -17.13 -26.80 12.10
C SER A 13 -16.13 -27.26 11.02
N THR A 14 -15.41 -26.34 10.39
CA THR A 14 -14.51 -26.62 9.24
C THR A 14 -13.05 -26.23 9.48
N GLN A 15 -12.65 -25.85 10.71
CA GLN A 15 -11.23 -25.65 11.04
C GLN A 15 -10.35 -26.90 10.84
N GLN A 16 -10.97 -28.08 10.65
CA GLN A 16 -10.28 -29.30 10.25
C GLN A 16 -10.14 -29.48 8.73
N GLN A 17 -10.83 -28.70 7.89
CA GLN A 17 -10.87 -28.90 6.43
C GLN A 17 -10.02 -27.90 5.63
N TYR A 18 -9.82 -26.66 6.09
CA TYR A 18 -9.15 -25.60 5.30
C TYR A 18 -7.69 -25.34 5.72
N LYS A 19 -6.78 -25.22 4.74
CA LYS A 19 -5.46 -24.59 4.94
C LYS A 19 -5.60 -23.08 4.92
N MET A 20 -5.16 -22.40 5.98
CA MET A 20 -5.24 -20.93 6.09
C MET A 20 -3.85 -20.28 6.02
N ALA A 21 -3.71 -19.26 5.18
CA ALA A 21 -2.50 -18.46 5.09
C ALA A 21 -2.81 -16.96 4.94
N LYS A 22 -1.90 -16.12 5.42
CA LYS A 22 -1.99 -14.65 5.37
C LYS A 22 -0.70 -14.07 4.86
N VAL A 23 -0.79 -13.16 3.89
CA VAL A 23 0.34 -12.50 3.25
C VAL A 23 0.09 -11.00 3.23
N GLY A 24 1.08 -10.22 3.63
CA GLY A 24 1.00 -8.76 3.66
C GLY A 24 0.10 -8.20 4.78
N THR A 25 -0.47 -7.02 4.55
CA THR A 25 -1.26 -6.28 5.53
C THR A 25 -2.74 -6.70 5.53
N THR A 26 -3.03 -7.83 6.16
CA THR A 26 -4.43 -8.32 6.33
C THR A 26 -5.13 -7.77 7.58
N HIS A 27 -4.35 -7.24 8.52
CA HIS A 27 -4.79 -6.59 9.76
C HIS A 27 -3.82 -5.43 10.05
N HIS A 28 -4.25 -4.44 10.83
CA HIS A 28 -3.30 -3.46 11.34
C HIS A 28 -2.25 -4.19 12.21
N PRO A 29 -0.95 -3.86 12.14
CA PRO A 29 0.10 -4.61 12.86
C PRO A 29 -0.12 -4.72 14.38
N SER A 30 -0.84 -3.76 14.97
CA SER A 30 -1.21 -3.76 16.40
C SER A 30 -2.37 -4.69 16.75
N THR A 31 -3.14 -5.18 15.78
CA THR A 31 -4.24 -6.12 15.99
C THR A 31 -3.77 -7.56 15.77
N GLN A 32 -3.43 -8.25 16.86
CA GLN A 32 -3.12 -9.68 16.84
C GLN A 32 -4.39 -10.51 17.10
N TYR A 33 -4.99 -11.06 16.04
CA TYR A 33 -6.00 -12.09 16.22
C TYR A 33 -5.33 -13.46 16.32
N LYS A 34 -5.45 -14.12 17.48
CA LYS A 34 -5.10 -15.53 17.64
C LYS A 34 -6.12 -16.36 16.86
N MET A 35 -5.67 -16.97 15.76
CA MET A 35 -6.46 -17.94 15.00
C MET A 35 -5.77 -19.29 15.07
N ALA A 36 -6.53 -20.35 15.29
CA ALA A 36 -6.01 -21.69 15.34
C ALA A 36 -5.59 -22.15 13.92
N LYS A 37 -4.35 -22.67 13.81
CA LYS A 37 -3.79 -23.33 12.61
C LYS A 37 -3.69 -22.48 11.33
N VAL A 38 -3.26 -21.23 11.44
CA VAL A 38 -2.78 -20.45 10.27
C VAL A 38 -1.26 -20.62 10.20
N SER A 39 -0.70 -20.88 9.02
CA SER A 39 0.76 -20.74 8.83
C SER A 39 1.20 -19.34 9.28
N PRO A 40 2.43 -19.15 9.80
CA PRO A 40 2.88 -17.84 10.27
C PRO A 40 2.61 -16.76 9.22
N ASN A 41 2.07 -15.61 9.65
CA ASN A 41 1.81 -14.50 8.74
C ASN A 41 3.11 -14.14 8.00
N HIS A 42 3.05 -14.06 6.67
CA HIS A 42 4.15 -13.52 5.90
C HIS A 42 4.01 -12.01 5.83
N TYR A 43 4.93 -11.29 6.47
CA TYR A 43 5.09 -9.85 6.28
C TYR A 43 6.27 -9.61 5.34
N PRO A 44 6.08 -8.86 4.25
CA PRO A 44 7.17 -8.58 3.32
C PRO A 44 8.29 -7.80 4.03
N SER A 45 9.53 -8.29 3.95
CA SER A 45 10.69 -7.72 4.64
C SER A 45 10.91 -6.25 4.27
N THR A 46 10.69 -5.89 3.01
CA THR A 46 10.93 -4.53 2.52
C THR A 46 9.97 -3.48 3.08
N GLN A 47 8.92 -3.90 3.79
CA GLN A 47 8.03 -2.97 4.50
C GLN A 47 8.76 -2.19 5.60
N GLN A 48 9.85 -2.72 6.16
CA GLN A 48 10.70 -2.00 7.11
C GLN A 48 11.29 -0.71 6.51
N TYR A 49 11.50 -0.69 5.19
CA TYR A 49 12.02 0.48 4.46
C TYR A 49 10.93 1.44 4.01
N LYS A 50 9.69 1.31 4.52
CA LYS A 50 8.57 2.22 4.19
C LYS A 50 8.95 3.68 4.43
N MET A 51 9.63 3.99 5.54
CA MET A 51 10.03 5.34 5.91
C MET A 51 11.53 5.62 5.68
N ALA A 52 12.25 4.71 5.01
CA ALA A 52 13.66 4.92 4.72
C ALA A 52 13.86 5.98 3.63
N LYS A 53 15.00 6.67 3.66
CA LYS A 53 15.41 7.61 2.61
C LYS A 53 15.87 6.84 1.38
N VAL A 54 14.96 6.63 0.44
CA VAL A 54 15.17 5.81 -0.76
C VAL A 54 14.58 6.41 -2.03
N CYS A 55 13.86 7.53 -1.91
CA CYS A 55 13.27 8.22 -3.05
C CYS A 55 14.33 9.17 -3.63
N PRO A 56 14.70 9.03 -4.91
CA PRO A 56 15.67 9.93 -5.53
C PRO A 56 15.12 11.36 -5.61
N GLY A 57 15.92 12.32 -5.17
CA GLY A 57 15.66 13.75 -5.33
C GLY A 57 16.43 14.37 -6.50
N PRO A 58 16.12 15.63 -6.85
CA PRO A 58 16.75 16.32 -7.98
C PRO A 58 18.24 16.62 -7.77
N ASP A 59 18.72 16.61 -6.52
CA ASP A 59 20.13 16.82 -6.16
C ASP A 59 20.94 15.52 -6.08
N GLY A 60 20.36 14.39 -6.51
CA GLY A 60 20.97 13.07 -6.46
C GLY A 60 20.97 12.41 -5.07
N LYS A 61 20.44 13.06 -4.04
CA LYS A 61 20.30 12.45 -2.70
C LYS A 61 19.00 11.66 -2.59
N LEU A 62 18.94 10.81 -1.56
CA LEU A 62 17.77 10.02 -1.23
C LEU A 62 16.97 10.66 -0.09
N TYR A 63 15.64 10.62 -0.22
CA TYR A 63 14.70 11.30 0.66
C TYR A 63 13.56 10.39 1.11
N MET A 64 12.88 10.79 2.18
CA MET A 64 11.64 10.19 2.68
C MET A 64 10.43 10.98 2.12
N ASN A 65 10.20 10.87 0.81
CA ASN A 65 9.15 11.62 0.10
C ASN A 65 7.78 10.91 0.13
N ILE A 66 6.70 11.67 -0.06
CA ILE A 66 5.39 11.10 -0.45
C ILE A 66 5.47 10.58 -1.88
N VAL A 67 5.89 11.42 -2.82
CA VAL A 67 6.02 11.07 -4.24
C VAL A 67 7.35 10.35 -4.44
N CYS A 68 7.29 9.05 -4.73
CA CYS A 68 8.46 8.17 -4.72
C CYS A 68 8.44 7.15 -5.88
N PRO A 69 8.40 7.60 -7.15
CA PRO A 69 8.70 6.69 -8.26
C PRO A 69 10.13 6.18 -8.13
N VAL A 70 10.33 4.87 -8.15
CA VAL A 70 11.64 4.25 -7.91
C VAL A 70 12.05 3.32 -9.04
N ASP A 71 13.36 3.17 -9.20
CA ASP A 71 13.92 2.02 -9.90
C ASP A 71 13.98 0.85 -8.92
N VAL A 72 13.23 -0.22 -9.19
CA VAL A 72 13.14 -1.38 -8.28
C VAL A 72 14.52 -2.00 -8.04
N THR A 73 15.41 -1.96 -9.03
CA THR A 73 16.77 -2.53 -8.92
C THR A 73 17.67 -1.76 -7.95
N ALA A 74 17.36 -0.49 -7.68
CA ALA A 74 18.07 0.37 -6.73
C ALA A 74 17.48 0.32 -5.31
N MET A 75 16.37 -0.38 -5.11
CA MET A 75 15.76 -0.52 -3.79
C MET A 75 16.50 -1.54 -2.91
N PRO A 76 16.45 -1.41 -1.57
CA PRO A 76 16.85 -2.48 -0.67
C PRO A 76 16.17 -3.80 -1.03
N GLU A 77 16.95 -4.88 -1.03
CA GLU A 77 16.52 -6.21 -1.49
C GLU A 77 16.04 -6.27 -2.95
N LYS A 78 16.23 -5.19 -3.72
CA LYS A 78 15.84 -5.05 -5.14
C LYS A 78 14.37 -5.41 -5.39
N THR A 79 13.49 -5.07 -4.45
CA THR A 79 12.07 -5.41 -4.50
C THR A 79 11.22 -4.40 -3.71
N LEU A 80 9.90 -4.61 -3.72
CA LEU A 80 8.91 -3.80 -3.01
C LEU A 80 7.97 -4.71 -2.20
N PRO A 81 7.27 -4.17 -1.18
CA PRO A 81 6.44 -5.00 -0.29
C PRO A 81 5.35 -5.79 -1.03
N ASP A 82 4.74 -5.18 -2.03
CA ASP A 82 3.65 -5.80 -2.79
C ASP A 82 4.17 -6.84 -3.79
N LEU A 83 5.32 -6.61 -4.43
CA LEU A 83 6.03 -7.64 -5.23
C LEU A 83 6.35 -8.88 -4.39
N GLN A 84 6.89 -8.69 -3.17
CA GLN A 84 7.18 -9.81 -2.25
C GLN A 84 5.90 -10.53 -1.83
N SER A 85 4.83 -9.78 -1.57
CA SER A 85 3.52 -10.35 -1.19
C SER A 85 2.93 -11.20 -2.31
N THR A 86 2.95 -10.72 -3.55
CA THR A 86 2.49 -11.48 -4.72
C THR A 86 3.32 -12.75 -4.92
N GLN A 87 4.65 -12.64 -4.89
CA GLN A 87 5.55 -13.79 -5.05
C GLN A 87 5.29 -14.86 -3.99
N HIS A 88 5.13 -14.47 -2.72
CA HIS A 88 4.86 -15.42 -1.65
C HIS A 88 3.46 -16.04 -1.74
N ALA A 89 2.44 -15.25 -2.12
CA ALA A 89 1.10 -15.76 -2.35
C ALA A 89 1.07 -16.80 -3.48
N LEU A 90 1.78 -16.56 -4.58
CA LEU A 90 1.92 -17.53 -5.68
C LEU A 90 2.61 -18.82 -5.21
N GLN A 91 3.66 -18.73 -4.40
CA GLN A 91 4.30 -19.91 -3.80
C GLN A 91 3.33 -20.74 -2.95
N ILE A 92 2.47 -20.07 -2.16
CA ILE A 92 1.44 -20.75 -1.38
C ILE A 92 0.45 -21.44 -2.32
N MET A 93 -0.05 -20.75 -3.34
CA MET A 93 -1.00 -21.30 -4.34
C MET A 93 -0.43 -22.53 -5.06
N GLN A 94 0.84 -22.47 -5.50
CA GLN A 94 1.55 -23.59 -6.12
C GLN A 94 1.76 -24.77 -5.16
N ASN A 95 1.93 -24.52 -3.87
CA ASN A 95 2.09 -25.58 -2.88
C ASN A 95 0.75 -26.25 -2.54
N VAL A 96 -0.35 -25.49 -2.47
CA VAL A 96 -1.68 -26.06 -2.18
C VAL A 96 -2.28 -26.77 -3.39
N SER A 97 -1.97 -26.34 -4.62
CA SER A 97 -2.44 -27.02 -5.84
C SER A 97 -1.92 -28.45 -5.97
N ARG A 98 -0.81 -28.80 -5.32
CA ARG A 98 -0.30 -30.19 -5.21
C ARG A 98 -1.21 -31.10 -4.36
N PHE A 99 -2.13 -30.53 -3.59
CA PHE A 99 -3.05 -31.25 -2.70
C PHE A 99 -4.51 -30.83 -2.96
N PRO A 100 -5.06 -31.07 -4.17
CA PRO A 100 -6.31 -30.48 -4.64
C PRO A 100 -7.56 -30.88 -3.84
N VAL A 101 -7.48 -31.94 -3.04
CA VAL A 101 -8.60 -32.43 -2.20
C VAL A 101 -8.82 -31.55 -0.96
N GLN A 102 -7.80 -30.77 -0.56
CA GLN A 102 -7.89 -29.92 0.63
C GLN A 102 -8.19 -28.47 0.24
N PRO A 103 -9.35 -27.90 0.60
CA PRO A 103 -9.63 -26.51 0.29
C PRO A 103 -8.70 -25.58 1.08
N PHE A 104 -8.50 -24.36 0.58
CA PHE A 104 -7.66 -23.36 1.22
C PHE A 104 -8.34 -21.99 1.30
N PHE A 105 -7.89 -21.18 2.25
CA PHE A 105 -8.25 -19.78 2.39
C PHE A 105 -6.96 -18.96 2.45
N LEU A 106 -6.76 -18.08 1.48
CA LEU A 106 -5.59 -17.22 1.38
C LEU A 106 -6.03 -15.75 1.42
N ALA A 107 -5.58 -15.03 2.43
CA ALA A 107 -5.75 -13.58 2.50
C ALA A 107 -4.45 -12.88 2.07
N VAL A 108 -4.53 -12.07 1.01
CA VAL A 108 -3.42 -11.25 0.50
C VAL A 108 -3.77 -9.78 0.69
N GLY A 109 -2.99 -9.06 1.48
CA GLY A 109 -3.19 -7.64 1.76
C GLY A 109 -2.07 -6.79 1.16
N TYR A 110 -2.38 -6.06 0.09
CA TYR A 110 -1.47 -5.12 -0.57
C TYR A 110 -1.38 -3.79 0.19
N HIS A 111 -0.23 -3.13 0.08
CA HIS A 111 0.09 -1.87 0.75
C HIS A 111 -0.21 -0.64 -0.12
N LYS A 112 0.07 -0.68 -1.43
CA LYS A 112 -0.28 0.43 -2.31
C LYS A 112 -1.81 0.49 -2.50
N PRO A 113 -2.40 1.70 -2.63
CA PRO A 113 -1.78 3.01 -2.78
C PRO A 113 -1.54 3.79 -1.46
N HIS A 114 -1.43 3.13 -0.30
CA HIS A 114 -1.15 3.84 0.97
C HIS A 114 0.21 4.59 0.90
N ILE A 115 0.33 5.76 1.52
CA ILE A 115 1.57 6.54 1.54
C ILE A 115 2.75 5.82 2.25
N PRO A 116 4.02 6.07 1.86
CA PRO A 116 4.42 6.85 0.69
C PRO A 116 4.09 6.11 -0.61
N LEU A 117 3.92 6.89 -1.68
CA LEU A 117 3.62 6.41 -3.04
C LEU A 117 4.92 5.91 -3.68
N LYS A 118 5.43 4.79 -3.15
CA LYS A 118 6.59 4.06 -3.63
C LYS A 118 6.15 2.95 -4.59
N TYR A 119 6.46 3.11 -5.87
CA TYR A 119 6.06 2.21 -6.95
C TYR A 119 7.11 2.24 -8.08
N PRO A 120 7.14 1.22 -8.96
CA PRO A 120 8.07 1.20 -10.09
C PRO A 120 7.83 2.39 -11.04
N LYS A 121 8.89 3.14 -11.37
CA LYS A 121 8.79 4.42 -12.10
C LYS A 121 8.11 4.30 -13.48
N GLU A 122 8.16 3.13 -14.11
CA GLU A 122 7.55 2.84 -15.41
C GLU A 122 6.02 3.05 -15.42
N TYR A 123 5.34 2.92 -14.29
CA TYR A 123 3.89 3.17 -14.19
C TYR A 123 3.52 4.66 -14.38
N LEU A 124 4.50 5.58 -14.29
CA LEU A 124 4.28 6.98 -14.66
C LEU A 124 3.91 7.14 -16.14
N ASN A 125 4.39 6.25 -17.02
CA ASN A 125 4.13 6.32 -18.46
C ASN A 125 2.64 6.18 -18.79
N LEU A 126 1.86 5.53 -17.93
CA LEU A 126 0.41 5.40 -18.06
C LEU A 126 -0.33 6.72 -17.80
N TYR A 127 0.31 7.65 -17.08
CA TYR A 127 -0.30 8.88 -16.57
C TYR A 127 0.54 10.10 -16.91
N PRO A 128 0.59 10.55 -18.17
CA PRO A 128 1.24 11.80 -18.54
C PRO A 128 0.71 12.97 -17.70
N LEU A 129 1.61 13.79 -17.13
CA LEU A 129 1.25 14.81 -16.13
C LEU A 129 0.31 15.89 -16.70
N ASP A 130 0.43 16.21 -17.98
CA ASP A 130 -0.41 17.14 -18.74
C ASP A 130 -1.86 16.66 -18.88
N LYS A 131 -2.10 15.34 -18.79
CA LYS A 131 -3.43 14.73 -18.77
C LYS A 131 -4.03 14.61 -17.37
N ILE A 132 -3.29 14.97 -16.32
CA ILE A 132 -3.78 14.96 -14.95
C ILE A 132 -4.40 16.31 -14.62
N HIS A 133 -5.64 16.27 -14.12
CA HIS A 133 -6.36 17.46 -13.68
C HIS A 133 -6.40 17.52 -12.16
N LEU A 134 -6.59 18.73 -11.60
CA LEU A 134 -6.87 18.91 -10.19
C LEU A 134 -8.19 18.23 -9.79
N ALA A 135 -8.43 18.10 -8.48
CA ALA A 135 -9.76 17.78 -7.99
C ALA A 135 -10.77 18.85 -8.49
N PRO A 136 -12.04 18.48 -8.77
CA PRO A 136 -13.06 19.43 -9.22
C PRO A 136 -13.25 20.63 -8.26
N ASP A 137 -13.06 20.39 -6.97
CA ASP A 137 -13.27 21.29 -5.84
C ASP A 137 -12.00 21.39 -4.96
N PRO A 138 -10.90 21.96 -5.46
CA PRO A 138 -9.60 21.94 -4.76
C PRO A 138 -9.51 22.92 -3.59
N SER A 139 -10.50 23.81 -3.44
CA SER A 139 -10.56 24.84 -2.40
C SER A 139 -11.34 24.37 -1.18
N LEU A 140 -10.95 24.84 0.02
CA LEU A 140 -11.72 24.64 1.24
C LEU A 140 -13.16 25.17 1.07
N PRO A 141 -14.21 24.34 1.22
CA PRO A 141 -15.58 24.80 1.08
C PRO A 141 -15.93 25.84 2.15
N PRO A 142 -16.56 27.00 1.81
CA PRO A 142 -16.84 28.07 2.78
C PRO A 142 -17.73 27.65 3.96
N LYS A 143 -18.56 26.62 3.78
CA LYS A 143 -19.50 26.11 4.80
C LYS A 143 -18.96 24.89 5.55
N LEU A 144 -17.71 24.48 5.34
CA LEU A 144 -17.13 23.34 6.04
C LEU A 144 -16.86 23.70 7.51
N PRO A 145 -17.46 23.00 8.49
CA PRO A 145 -17.18 23.26 9.90
C PRO A 145 -15.73 22.86 10.21
N LEU A 146 -15.01 23.69 10.98
CA LEU A 146 -13.57 23.50 11.22
C LEU A 146 -13.24 22.15 11.88
N VAL A 147 -14.13 21.62 12.72
CA VAL A 147 -13.97 20.31 13.37
C VAL A 147 -13.96 19.14 12.37
N ALA A 148 -14.56 19.32 11.19
CA ALA A 148 -14.57 18.32 10.13
C ALA A 148 -13.31 18.36 9.25
N TRP A 149 -12.41 19.34 9.46
CA TRP A 149 -11.16 19.42 8.71
C TRP A 149 -10.08 18.51 9.31
N ASN A 150 -9.53 17.60 8.49
CA ASN A 150 -8.33 16.86 8.83
C ASN A 150 -7.10 17.63 8.30
N PRO A 151 -6.12 18.00 9.13
CA PRO A 151 -4.96 18.81 8.72
C PRO A 151 -3.84 18.01 8.03
N TRP A 152 -4.05 16.71 7.80
CA TRP A 152 -3.14 15.80 7.09
C TRP A 152 -1.69 15.85 7.62
N ALA A 153 -1.54 15.92 8.94
CA ALA A 153 -0.27 16.09 9.65
C ALA A 153 0.79 15.05 9.23
N ASN A 154 0.40 13.78 9.08
CA ASN A 154 1.32 12.70 8.67
C ASN A 154 1.97 12.91 7.29
N LEU A 155 1.32 13.63 6.37
CA LEU A 155 1.90 13.95 5.06
C LEU A 155 2.95 15.05 5.19
N ARG A 156 2.72 16.02 6.08
CA ARG A 156 3.61 17.17 6.33
C ARG A 156 4.95 16.78 6.96
N GLU A 157 5.09 15.54 7.41
CA GLU A 157 6.36 15.02 7.94
C GLU A 157 7.35 14.59 6.85
N ARG A 158 6.89 14.42 5.61
CA ARG A 158 7.73 13.98 4.48
C ARG A 158 8.61 15.08 3.94
N ASP A 159 9.79 14.70 3.45
CA ASP A 159 10.83 15.64 3.06
C ASP A 159 10.34 16.55 1.92
N ASP A 160 9.72 15.98 0.88
CA ASP A 160 9.11 16.72 -0.21
C ASP A 160 8.03 17.71 0.24
N VAL A 161 7.14 17.32 1.16
CA VAL A 161 6.09 18.22 1.67
C VAL A 161 6.66 19.32 2.58
N LYS A 162 7.65 19.00 3.42
CA LYS A 162 8.35 19.98 4.28
C LYS A 162 8.99 21.08 3.47
N MET A 163 9.65 20.72 2.36
CA MET A 163 10.32 21.68 1.47
C MET A 163 9.35 22.68 0.81
N LEU A 164 8.06 22.34 0.69
CA LEU A 164 7.05 23.25 0.13
C LEU A 164 6.62 24.35 1.12
N ASN A 165 7.00 24.24 2.40
CA ASN A 165 6.65 25.19 3.46
C ASN A 165 5.15 25.58 3.48
N VAL A 166 4.28 24.57 3.36
CA VAL A 166 2.84 24.76 3.21
C VAL A 166 2.22 25.17 4.53
N SER A 167 1.41 26.23 4.53
CA SER A 167 0.74 26.73 5.74
C SER A 167 -0.09 25.65 6.45
N PHE A 168 -0.04 25.64 7.78
CA PHE A 168 -0.84 24.79 8.63
C PHE A 168 -2.06 25.57 9.16
N PRO A 169 -3.26 24.98 9.28
CA PRO A 169 -3.64 23.60 8.95
C PRO A 169 -4.21 23.39 7.54
N TYR A 170 -4.48 24.46 6.78
CA TYR A 170 -5.33 24.39 5.59
C TYR A 170 -4.57 24.27 4.26
N GLY A 171 -3.30 24.66 4.20
CA GLY A 171 -2.56 24.78 2.93
C GLY A 171 -3.01 25.99 2.11
N PRO A 172 -3.18 25.89 0.77
CA PRO A 172 -3.19 24.68 -0.04
C PRO A 172 -1.78 24.18 -0.42
N LEU A 173 -1.68 22.92 -0.86
CA LEU A 173 -0.48 22.44 -1.57
C LEU A 173 -0.34 23.19 -2.91
N PRO A 174 0.88 23.50 -3.38
CA PRO A 174 1.09 24.06 -4.71
C PRO A 174 0.46 23.19 -5.80
N LYS A 175 -0.17 23.82 -6.80
CA LYS A 175 -0.89 23.14 -7.89
C LYS A 175 -0.07 22.02 -8.53
N HIS A 176 1.19 22.28 -8.86
CA HIS A 176 2.07 21.28 -9.47
C HIS A 176 2.24 20.05 -8.57
N TYR A 177 2.45 20.23 -7.26
CA TYR A 177 2.59 19.12 -6.33
C TYR A 177 1.28 18.33 -6.15
N GLN A 178 0.12 18.99 -6.18
CA GLN A 178 -1.18 18.30 -6.19
C GLN A 178 -1.31 17.36 -7.41
N LEU A 179 -0.86 17.80 -8.58
CA LEU A 179 -0.86 16.97 -9.79
C LEU A 179 0.11 15.78 -9.66
N LEU A 180 1.31 15.99 -9.12
CA LEU A 180 2.29 14.91 -8.89
C LEU A 180 1.78 13.85 -7.91
N VAL A 181 1.10 14.27 -6.83
CA VAL A 181 0.50 13.33 -5.87
C VAL A 181 -0.60 12.52 -6.55
N ARG A 182 -1.46 13.14 -7.35
CA ARG A 182 -2.54 12.45 -8.08
C ARG A 182 -1.98 11.47 -9.13
N GLN A 183 -1.03 11.92 -9.93
CA GLN A 183 -0.31 11.09 -10.89
C GLN A 183 0.30 9.86 -10.20
N SER A 184 1.00 10.08 -9.08
CA SER A 184 1.63 9.02 -8.30
C SER A 184 0.65 8.08 -7.64
N TYR A 185 -0.52 8.58 -7.23
CA TYR A 185 -1.58 7.75 -6.66
C TYR A 185 -2.15 6.83 -7.73
N TYR A 186 -2.43 7.35 -8.93
CA TYR A 186 -2.90 6.54 -10.06
C TYR A 186 -1.86 5.50 -10.49
N ALA A 187 -0.60 5.91 -10.63
CA ALA A 187 0.50 4.98 -10.94
C ALA A 187 0.66 3.87 -9.89
N ALA A 188 0.61 4.22 -8.59
CA ALA A 188 0.69 3.24 -7.51
C ALA A 188 -0.53 2.30 -7.47
N THR A 189 -1.73 2.79 -7.82
CA THR A 189 -2.93 1.97 -7.95
C THR A 189 -2.80 0.98 -9.10
N SER A 190 -2.32 1.40 -10.27
CA SER A 190 -2.14 0.48 -11.42
C SER A 190 -1.02 -0.51 -11.20
N TYR A 191 0.03 -0.13 -10.49
CA TYR A 191 1.04 -1.07 -10.02
C TYR A 191 0.44 -2.15 -9.10
N MET A 192 -0.46 -1.76 -8.19
CA MET A 192 -1.16 -2.71 -7.33
C MET A 192 -2.14 -3.58 -8.14
N ASP A 193 -2.84 -3.02 -9.12
CA ASP A 193 -3.70 -3.75 -10.05
C ASP A 193 -2.91 -4.84 -10.80
N ASP A 194 -1.72 -4.51 -11.32
CA ASP A 194 -0.83 -5.50 -11.93
C ASP A 194 -0.44 -6.62 -10.95
N GLN A 195 -0.22 -6.33 -9.66
CA GLN A 195 0.04 -7.36 -8.65
C GLN A 195 -1.17 -8.28 -8.42
N VAL A 196 -2.39 -7.74 -8.47
CA VAL A 196 -3.62 -8.53 -8.46
C VAL A 196 -3.70 -9.39 -9.72
N GLY A 197 -3.45 -8.81 -10.89
CA GLY A 197 -3.43 -9.52 -12.17
C GLY A 197 -2.46 -10.70 -12.16
N GLN A 198 -1.25 -10.52 -11.63
CA GLN A 198 -0.26 -11.59 -11.50
C GLN A 198 -0.71 -12.72 -10.56
N LEU A 199 -1.52 -12.43 -9.54
CA LEU A 199 -2.05 -13.43 -8.62
C LEU A 199 -3.21 -14.23 -9.22
N LEU A 200 -4.00 -13.61 -10.10
CA LEU A 200 -5.18 -14.21 -10.73
C LEU A 200 -4.88 -14.85 -12.09
N LYS A 201 -3.67 -14.68 -12.61
CA LYS A 201 -3.25 -15.20 -13.91
C LYS A 201 -3.15 -16.72 -13.88
N ASP A 202 -3.73 -17.35 -14.91
CA ASP A 202 -3.71 -18.80 -15.16
C ASP A 202 -2.31 -19.35 -15.44
#